data_AF-A0A7W9M047-F1
#
_entry.id   AF-A0A7W9M047-F1
#
_cell.length_a   1.000
_cell.length_b   1.000
_cell.length_c   1.000
_cell.angle_alpha   90.00
_cell.angle_beta   90.00
_cell.angle_gamma   90.00
#
_symmetry.space_group_name_H-M   'P 1'
#
loop_
_entity.id
_entity.type
_entity.pdbx_description
1 polymer ?
#
loop_
_entity_poly.entity_id
_entity_poly.type
_entity_poly.pdbx_seq_one_letter_code
_entity_poly.pdbx_strand_id
1 'polypeptide(L)'
;MPDPGSHAYDVRRTRLRAEYDDQGVPDQRADRAANEELQRDHPPRAVGERAAGPPGGGGGVEEDGGLNARSAAFSGHTMIPDRYSYEGGNTSPPLEWSDVPSGTAELALLCEDPDAPSGTFTHWVVTGIPADVTSIEEGAVPPGAVVGRNGFGEQGWGGPRPPVGDEPHRYIFRVYAVDRPLGLGEGVTADDLRSAIKGRVLAHGTLVGLFGR
;
A
#
# COMPACT_ATOMS: atom_id res chain seq x y z
N MET A 1 -14.89 13.64 17.24
CA MET A 1 -14.15 12.36 17.14
C MET A 1 -12.75 12.67 16.67
N PRO A 2 -11.73 11.88 17.07
CA PRO A 2 -10.35 12.13 16.66
C PRO A 2 -10.14 11.80 15.18
N ASP A 3 -9.36 12.63 14.47
CA ASP A 3 -9.09 12.45 13.05
C ASP A 3 -8.34 11.12 12.78
N PRO A 4 -8.66 10.39 11.70
CA PRO A 4 -7.90 9.21 11.30
C PRO A 4 -6.40 9.51 11.20
N GLY A 5 -5.57 8.72 11.90
CA GLY A 5 -4.12 8.92 11.99
C GLY A 5 -3.65 9.91 13.06
N SER A 6 -4.56 10.46 13.87
CA SER A 6 -4.18 11.22 15.06
C SER A 6 -3.87 10.30 16.25
N HIS A 7 -2.99 10.73 17.15
CA HIS A 7 -2.71 9.99 18.39
C HIS A 7 -3.98 9.66 19.19
N ALA A 8 -4.98 10.55 19.16
CA ALA A 8 -6.26 10.32 19.82
C ALA A 8 -7.11 9.23 19.14
N TYR A 9 -6.94 9.02 17.83
CA TYR A 9 -7.56 7.94 17.06
C TYR A 9 -6.93 6.59 17.42
N ASP A 10 -5.60 6.53 17.54
CA ASP A 10 -4.89 5.31 17.91
C ASP A 10 -5.20 4.86 19.35
N VAL A 11 -5.27 5.81 20.28
CA VAL A 11 -5.67 5.55 21.68
C VAL A 11 -7.11 5.01 21.75
N ARG A 12 -8.03 5.56 20.94
CA ARG A 12 -9.42 5.09 20.89
C ARG A 12 -9.54 3.72 20.24
N ARG A 13 -8.80 3.45 19.15
CA ARG A 13 -8.76 2.15 18.48
C ARG A 13 -8.23 1.06 19.41
N THR A 14 -7.17 1.37 20.17
CA THR A 14 -6.56 0.44 21.12
C THR A 14 -7.53 0.08 22.25
N ARG A 15 -8.30 1.05 22.75
CA ARG A 15 -9.36 0.80 23.74
C ARG A 15 -10.49 -0.05 23.18
N LEU A 16 -10.96 0.25 21.97
CA LEU A 16 -12.01 -0.55 21.32
C LEU A 16 -11.56 -1.99 21.10
N ARG A 17 -10.30 -2.21 20.67
CA ARG A 17 -9.74 -3.56 20.55
C ARG A 17 -9.77 -4.31 21.88
N ALA A 18 -9.28 -3.69 22.96
CA ALA A 18 -9.32 -4.30 24.29
C ALA A 18 -10.76 -4.59 24.79
N GLU A 19 -11.72 -3.74 24.45
CA GLU A 19 -13.14 -3.96 24.76
C GLU A 19 -13.76 -5.12 23.98
N TYR A 20 -13.33 -5.34 22.72
CA TYR A 20 -13.76 -6.48 21.91
C TYR A 20 -13.10 -7.80 22.32
N ASP A 21 -11.85 -7.74 22.78
CA ASP A 21 -11.13 -8.90 23.32
C ASP A 21 -11.79 -9.39 24.63
N ASP A 22 -12.21 -8.48 25.52
CA ASP A 22 -12.94 -8.80 26.77
C ASP A 22 -14.33 -9.42 26.50
N GLN A 23 -14.92 -9.15 25.33
CA GLN A 23 -16.17 -9.75 24.87
C GLN A 23 -15.99 -11.13 24.20
N GLY A 24 -14.76 -11.66 24.16
CA GLY A 24 -14.46 -12.97 23.58
C GLY A 24 -14.56 -13.00 22.05
N VAL A 25 -14.43 -11.86 21.39
CA VAL A 25 -14.39 -11.77 19.93
C VAL A 25 -13.01 -12.22 19.46
N PRO A 26 -12.89 -13.21 18.54
CA PRO A 26 -11.59 -13.62 18.01
C PRO A 26 -10.85 -12.44 17.36
N ASP A 27 -9.53 -12.30 17.54
CA ASP A 27 -8.70 -11.16 17.08
C ASP A 27 -9.05 -10.65 15.67
N GLN A 28 -9.24 -11.56 14.71
CA GLN A 28 -9.58 -11.24 13.32
C GLN A 28 -10.92 -10.50 13.15
N ARG A 29 -11.86 -10.69 14.08
CA ARG A 29 -13.15 -9.97 14.13
C ARG A 29 -13.05 -8.69 14.95
N ALA A 30 -12.17 -8.62 15.96
CA ALA A 30 -11.96 -7.44 16.78
C ALA A 30 -11.35 -6.29 15.97
N ASP A 31 -10.31 -6.57 15.16
CA ASP A 31 -9.69 -5.56 14.30
C ASP A 31 -10.65 -5.07 13.20
N ARG A 32 -11.41 -5.98 12.60
CA ARG A 32 -12.43 -5.64 11.61
C ARG A 32 -13.54 -4.78 12.22
N ALA A 33 -14.05 -5.15 13.40
CA ALA A 33 -15.10 -4.41 14.09
C ALA A 33 -14.62 -3.02 14.54
N ALA A 34 -13.40 -2.92 15.06
CA ALA A 34 -12.81 -1.64 15.45
C ALA A 34 -12.62 -0.70 14.24
N ASN A 35 -12.16 -1.23 13.10
CA ASN A 35 -12.03 -0.45 11.86
C ASN A 35 -13.40 -0.06 11.28
N GLU A 36 -14.38 -0.97 11.27
CA GLU A 36 -15.74 -0.68 10.81
C GLU A 36 -16.45 0.36 11.69
N GLU A 37 -16.23 0.34 13.00
CA GLU A 37 -16.82 1.30 13.94
C GLU A 37 -16.20 2.69 13.80
N LEU A 38 -14.88 2.78 13.62
CA LEU A 38 -14.21 4.05 13.36
C LEU A 38 -14.60 4.66 12.02
N GLN A 39 -14.93 3.84 11.02
CA GLN A 39 -15.41 4.28 9.70
C GLN A 39 -16.90 4.67 9.70
N ARG A 40 -17.71 4.16 10.63
CA ARG A 40 -19.14 4.52 10.75
C ARG A 40 -19.35 5.96 11.21
N ASP A 41 -18.43 6.48 12.03
CA ASP A 41 -18.49 7.84 12.58
C ASP A 41 -17.87 8.91 11.65
N HIS A 42 -17.21 8.50 10.57
CA HIS A 42 -16.64 9.37 9.52
C HIS A 42 -16.84 8.72 8.14
N PRO A 43 -18.04 8.81 7.55
CA PRO A 43 -18.25 8.33 6.18
C PRO A 43 -17.33 9.10 5.21
N PRO A 44 -16.84 8.47 4.13
CA PRO A 44 -16.10 9.17 3.08
C PRO A 44 -16.95 10.35 2.57
N ARG A 45 -16.33 11.52 2.45
CA ARG A 45 -17.02 12.72 1.93
C ARG A 45 -17.67 12.38 0.60
N ALA A 46 -18.99 12.56 0.52
CA ALA A 46 -19.74 12.42 -0.71
C ALA A 46 -19.21 13.42 -1.76
N VAL A 47 -19.01 12.92 -2.97
CA VAL A 47 -18.62 13.70 -4.15
C VAL A 47 -19.72 14.73 -4.44
N GLY A 48 -19.42 16.01 -4.25
CA GLY A 48 -20.33 17.12 -4.53
C GLY A 48 -19.70 18.09 -5.53
N GLU A 49 -20.23 18.07 -6.74
CA GLU A 49 -20.30 19.08 -7.80
C GLU A 49 -19.20 20.14 -8.00
N ARG A 50 -18.78 20.22 -9.27
CA ARG A 50 -17.86 21.19 -9.87
C ARG A 50 -18.36 22.63 -9.73
N ALA A 51 -17.43 23.56 -9.54
CA ALA A 51 -17.56 24.93 -10.04
C ALA A 51 -16.24 25.38 -10.68
N ALA A 52 -16.33 25.86 -11.92
CA ALA A 52 -15.22 26.37 -12.72
C ALA A 52 -14.76 27.76 -12.24
N GLY A 53 -13.44 27.98 -12.23
CA GLY A 53 -12.80 29.29 -12.06
C GLY A 53 -11.48 29.35 -12.86
N PRO A 54 -11.11 30.51 -13.45
CA PRO A 54 -10.01 30.62 -14.41
C PRO A 54 -8.62 30.79 -13.74
N PRO A 55 -7.50 30.70 -14.50
CA PRO A 55 -6.20 30.37 -13.95
C PRO A 55 -5.45 31.59 -13.42
N GLY A 56 -4.87 31.46 -12.24
CA GLY A 56 -3.90 32.41 -11.67
C GLY A 56 -2.63 31.65 -11.31
N GLY A 57 -1.51 32.03 -11.92
CA GLY A 57 -0.21 31.41 -11.70
C GLY A 57 0.41 31.76 -10.33
N GLY A 58 1.29 30.88 -9.87
CA GLY A 58 2.10 31.04 -8.66
C GLY A 58 2.73 29.70 -8.31
N GLY A 59 4.04 29.66 -8.09
CA GLY A 59 4.82 28.44 -8.06
C GLY A 59 4.67 27.59 -6.78
N GLY A 60 5.18 26.37 -6.88
CA GLY A 60 5.79 25.65 -5.76
C GLY A 60 4.90 24.70 -5.00
N VAL A 61 4.69 23.49 -5.55
CA VAL A 61 4.82 22.20 -4.87
C VAL A 61 4.91 21.13 -5.96
N GLU A 62 5.86 20.22 -5.87
CA GLU A 62 5.83 18.97 -6.65
C GLU A 62 4.61 18.18 -6.14
N GLU A 63 3.46 18.35 -6.81
CA GLU A 63 2.26 17.60 -6.50
C GLU A 63 2.47 16.14 -6.91
N ASP A 64 2.54 15.31 -5.88
CA ASP A 64 2.61 13.86 -5.92
C ASP A 64 1.61 13.33 -6.97
N GLY A 65 2.13 12.74 -8.04
CA GLY A 65 1.38 12.57 -9.28
C GLY A 65 0.18 11.66 -9.14
N GLY A 66 -1.02 12.23 -9.12
CA GLY A 66 -2.30 11.71 -9.63
C GLY A 66 -2.90 10.43 -9.07
N LEU A 67 -2.13 9.37 -8.86
CA LEU A 67 -2.59 8.01 -8.56
C LEU A 67 -2.75 7.81 -7.05
N ASN A 68 -3.91 7.33 -6.62
CA ASN A 68 -4.16 7.02 -5.21
C ASN A 68 -4.00 5.51 -4.97
N ALA A 69 -3.30 5.11 -3.91
CA ALA A 69 -3.17 3.71 -3.51
C ALA A 69 -3.70 3.50 -2.08
N ARG A 70 -4.43 2.40 -1.86
CA ARG A 70 -5.05 2.05 -0.57
C ARG A 70 -5.15 0.54 -0.38
N SER A 71 -5.52 0.13 0.82
CA SER A 71 -5.82 -1.26 1.16
C SER A 71 -7.06 -1.32 2.04
N ALA A 72 -7.91 -2.32 1.81
CA ALA A 72 -9.02 -2.63 2.73
C ALA A 72 -8.52 -3.23 4.07
N ALA A 73 -7.27 -3.70 4.11
CA ALA A 73 -6.72 -4.38 5.28
C ALA A 73 -6.10 -3.44 6.32
N PHE A 74 -5.61 -2.27 5.90
CA PHE A 74 -5.00 -1.28 6.78
C PHE A 74 -5.06 0.12 6.14
N SER A 75 -5.08 1.15 6.99
CA SER A 75 -4.96 2.55 6.56
C SER A 75 -3.50 2.99 6.52
N GLY A 76 -3.21 4.07 5.79
CA GLY A 76 -1.86 4.63 5.72
C GLY A 76 -1.27 4.91 7.11
N HIS A 77 -0.01 4.52 7.29
CA HIS A 77 0.78 4.62 8.53
C HIS A 77 0.16 3.89 9.73
N THR A 78 -0.67 2.87 9.48
CA THR A 78 -1.20 2.00 10.55
C THR A 78 -0.60 0.60 10.48
N MET A 79 -0.79 -0.18 11.54
CA MET A 79 -0.27 -1.55 11.63
C MET A 79 -0.87 -2.47 10.56
N ILE A 80 -0.02 -3.13 9.81
CA ILE A 80 -0.36 -4.22 8.90
C ILE A 80 -0.75 -5.44 9.75
N PRO A 81 -1.90 -6.09 9.48
CA PRO A 81 -2.30 -7.31 10.19
C PRO A 81 -1.27 -8.45 10.06
N ASP A 82 -1.06 -9.20 11.14
CA ASP A 82 -0.02 -10.24 11.22
C ASP A 82 -0.11 -11.33 10.15
N ARG A 83 -1.31 -11.63 9.65
CA ARG A 83 -1.50 -12.58 8.55
C ARG A 83 -0.71 -12.25 7.27
N TYR A 84 -0.35 -10.98 7.06
CA TYR A 84 0.46 -10.54 5.93
C TYR A 84 1.97 -10.54 6.23
N SER A 85 2.35 -10.71 7.50
CA SER A 85 3.74 -10.87 7.94
C SER A 85 4.31 -12.21 7.46
N TYR A 86 5.64 -12.28 7.36
CA TYR A 86 6.32 -13.48 6.84
C TYR A 86 6.04 -14.73 7.68
N GLU A 87 5.80 -14.57 8.99
CA GLU A 87 5.56 -15.68 9.91
C GLU A 87 4.08 -15.86 10.29
N GLY A 88 3.22 -14.86 10.10
CA GLY A 88 1.78 -14.95 10.44
C GLY A 88 0.89 -15.53 9.33
N GLY A 89 1.39 -15.63 8.10
CA GLY A 89 0.67 -16.25 6.98
C GLY A 89 1.28 -15.97 5.61
N ASN A 90 2.16 -14.97 5.52
CA ASN A 90 2.90 -14.59 4.33
C ASN A 90 2.02 -14.41 3.07
N THR A 91 0.80 -13.91 3.28
CA THR A 91 -0.14 -13.59 2.22
C THR A 91 0.02 -12.12 1.85
N SER A 92 -0.05 -11.74 0.57
CA SER A 92 -0.01 -10.31 0.19
C SER A 92 -1.30 -9.60 0.63
N PRO A 93 -1.22 -8.35 1.11
CA PRO A 93 -2.42 -7.59 1.44
C PRO A 93 -3.21 -7.25 0.17
N PRO A 94 -4.55 -7.12 0.26
CA PRO A 94 -5.34 -6.58 -0.84
C PRO A 94 -4.94 -5.13 -1.10
N LEU A 95 -4.72 -4.76 -2.35
CA LEU A 95 -4.36 -3.41 -2.76
C LEU A 95 -5.36 -2.91 -3.79
N GLU A 96 -5.72 -1.64 -3.68
CA GLU A 96 -6.57 -0.95 -4.63
C GLU A 96 -5.93 0.38 -4.99
N TRP A 97 -6.15 0.81 -6.23
CA TRP A 97 -5.74 2.13 -6.68
C TRP A 97 -6.77 2.77 -7.60
N SER A 98 -6.78 4.11 -7.57
CA SER A 98 -7.64 4.94 -8.40
C SER A 98 -6.83 6.03 -9.10
N ASP A 99 -7.50 6.76 -9.99
CA ASP A 99 -6.95 7.93 -10.65
C ASP A 99 -5.71 7.60 -11.52
N VAL A 100 -5.74 6.42 -12.15
CA VAL A 100 -4.75 6.01 -13.16
C VAL A 100 -4.83 6.98 -14.35
N PRO A 101 -3.73 7.66 -14.70
CA PRO A 101 -3.75 8.65 -15.77
C PRO A 101 -4.11 8.05 -17.14
N SER A 102 -4.75 8.86 -17.98
CA SER A 102 -4.86 8.53 -19.40
C SER A 102 -3.47 8.41 -20.03
N GLY A 103 -3.27 7.40 -20.88
CA GLY A 103 -1.98 7.13 -21.52
C GLY A 103 -1.09 6.15 -20.74
N THR A 104 -1.53 5.65 -19.58
CA THR A 104 -0.89 4.51 -18.93
C THR A 104 -0.99 3.29 -19.83
N ALA A 105 0.16 2.70 -20.16
CA ALA A 105 0.26 1.46 -20.91
C ALA A 105 0.45 0.25 -19.98
N GLU A 106 1.12 0.46 -18.84
CA GLU A 106 1.44 -0.58 -17.87
C GLU A 106 1.47 0.03 -16.46
N LEU A 107 1.05 -0.76 -15.48
CA LEU A 107 1.21 -0.50 -14.06
C LEU A 107 2.32 -1.41 -13.48
N ALA A 108 3.04 -0.91 -12.49
CA ALA A 108 4.02 -1.68 -11.73
C ALA A 108 3.88 -1.41 -10.23
N LEU A 109 4.11 -2.43 -9.41
CA LEU A 109 4.05 -2.38 -7.96
C LEU A 109 5.41 -2.72 -7.36
N LEU A 110 5.83 -1.90 -6.39
CA LEU A 110 7.04 -2.10 -5.60
C LEU A 110 6.70 -1.94 -4.12
N CYS A 111 7.05 -2.93 -3.28
CA CYS A 111 6.98 -2.81 -1.83
C CYS A 111 8.38 -2.89 -1.23
N GLU A 112 8.74 -1.91 -0.41
CA GLU A 112 10.07 -1.81 0.20
C GLU A 112 10.03 -1.38 1.66
N ASP A 113 10.97 -1.87 2.44
CA ASP A 113 11.24 -1.50 3.83
C ASP A 113 12.57 -0.74 3.90
N PRO A 114 12.57 0.61 4.00
CA PRO A 114 13.79 1.39 4.13
C PRO A 114 14.42 1.33 5.54
N ASP A 115 13.72 0.78 6.52
CA ASP A 115 14.12 0.74 7.92
C ASP A 115 14.89 -0.56 8.25
N ALA A 116 15.00 -1.49 7.30
CA ALA A 116 15.74 -2.72 7.47
C ALA A 116 17.25 -2.48 7.79
N PRO A 117 17.87 -3.29 8.68
CA PRO A 117 19.21 -3.01 9.21
C PRO A 117 20.34 -2.98 8.17
N SER A 118 20.15 -3.62 7.01
CA SER A 118 21.14 -3.72 5.93
C SER A 118 20.85 -2.77 4.76
N GLY A 119 20.03 -1.74 4.99
CA GLY A 119 19.50 -0.86 3.95
C GLY A 119 18.16 -1.37 3.40
N THR A 120 17.63 -0.67 2.39
CA THR A 120 16.29 -0.92 1.86
C THR A 120 16.08 -2.38 1.45
N PHE A 121 15.07 -3.02 2.04
CA PHE A 121 14.71 -4.40 1.77
C PHE A 121 13.49 -4.47 0.85
N THR A 122 13.56 -5.27 -0.21
CA THR A 122 12.45 -5.43 -1.16
C THR A 122 11.50 -6.55 -0.72
N HIS A 123 10.23 -6.23 -0.51
CA HIS A 123 9.19 -7.19 -0.13
C HIS A 123 8.36 -7.70 -1.31
N TRP A 124 8.18 -6.87 -2.35
CA TRP A 124 7.40 -7.27 -3.52
C TRP A 124 7.77 -6.46 -4.76
N VAL A 125 7.86 -7.14 -5.90
CA VAL A 125 8.02 -6.52 -7.22
C VAL A 125 7.03 -7.19 -8.16
N VAL A 126 6.17 -6.40 -8.79
CA VAL A 126 5.22 -6.86 -9.81
C VAL A 126 5.24 -5.86 -10.96
N THR A 127 5.41 -6.34 -12.19
CA THR A 127 5.41 -5.52 -13.40
C THR A 127 4.42 -6.08 -14.41
N GLY A 128 4.19 -5.41 -15.53
CA GLY A 128 3.28 -5.91 -16.57
C GLY A 128 1.81 -5.91 -16.15
N ILE A 129 1.42 -5.16 -15.11
CA ILE A 129 0.02 -5.08 -14.69
C ILE A 129 -0.73 -4.26 -15.76
N PRO A 130 -1.82 -4.78 -16.36
CA PRO A 130 -2.60 -4.03 -17.34
C PRO A 130 -3.14 -2.71 -16.77
N ALA A 131 -3.21 -1.67 -17.59
CA ALA A 131 -3.59 -0.32 -17.15
C ALA A 131 -5.05 -0.19 -16.67
N ASP A 132 -5.92 -1.13 -17.04
CA ASP A 132 -7.33 -1.22 -16.62
C ASP A 132 -7.52 -1.97 -15.29
N VAL A 133 -6.48 -2.64 -14.79
CA VAL A 133 -6.51 -3.26 -13.45
C VAL A 133 -6.44 -2.15 -12.40
N THR A 134 -7.36 -2.21 -11.44
CA THR A 134 -7.50 -1.23 -10.34
C THR A 134 -7.34 -1.84 -8.96
N SER A 135 -7.17 -3.16 -8.87
CA SER A 135 -6.96 -3.86 -7.61
C SER A 135 -6.15 -5.15 -7.78
N ILE A 136 -5.54 -5.57 -6.68
CA ILE A 136 -5.00 -6.92 -6.46
C ILE A 136 -5.69 -7.47 -5.24
N GLU A 137 -6.38 -8.59 -5.41
CA GLU A 137 -6.96 -9.32 -4.29
C GLU A 137 -5.88 -9.86 -3.36
N GLU A 138 -6.27 -10.10 -2.12
CA GLU A 138 -5.40 -10.72 -1.14
C GLU A 138 -4.78 -12.04 -1.65
N GLY A 139 -3.46 -12.18 -1.53
CA GLY A 139 -2.74 -13.38 -1.96
C GLY A 139 -2.73 -13.60 -3.48
N ALA A 140 -3.26 -12.67 -4.28
CA ALA A 140 -3.35 -12.80 -5.72
C ALA A 140 -2.24 -12.05 -6.46
N VAL A 141 -2.12 -12.37 -7.74
CA VAL A 141 -1.33 -11.64 -8.73
C VAL A 141 -2.23 -11.37 -9.93
N PRO A 142 -2.26 -10.15 -10.49
CA PRO A 142 -3.06 -9.85 -11.67
C PRO A 142 -2.71 -10.76 -12.86
N PRO A 143 -3.68 -11.23 -13.64
CA PRO A 143 -3.42 -12.00 -14.85
C PRO A 143 -2.50 -11.22 -15.82
N GLY A 144 -1.47 -11.91 -16.33
CA GLY A 144 -0.50 -11.30 -17.25
C GLY A 144 0.60 -10.48 -16.60
N ALA A 145 0.54 -10.24 -15.28
CA ALA A 145 1.61 -9.60 -14.56
C ALA A 145 2.83 -10.52 -14.39
N VAL A 146 4.00 -9.91 -14.35
CA VAL A 146 5.29 -10.56 -14.12
C VAL A 146 5.67 -10.38 -12.66
N VAL A 147 5.91 -11.50 -11.99
CA VAL A 147 6.32 -11.51 -10.59
C VAL A 147 7.84 -11.48 -10.50
N GLY A 148 8.36 -10.49 -9.77
CA GLY A 148 9.79 -10.31 -9.56
C GLY A 148 10.34 -11.06 -8.36
N ARG A 149 11.66 -10.96 -8.20
CA ARG A 149 12.41 -11.54 -7.07
C ARG A 149 12.46 -10.53 -5.91
N ASN A 150 12.09 -10.99 -4.71
CA ASN A 150 12.16 -10.19 -3.47
C ASN A 150 13.53 -10.31 -2.77
N GLY A 151 13.70 -9.56 -1.68
CA GLY A 151 14.92 -9.52 -0.88
C GLY A 151 15.25 -10.82 -0.13
N PHE A 152 14.27 -11.70 0.08
CA PHE A 152 14.50 -13.07 0.60
C PHE A 152 15.06 -14.00 -0.48
N GLY A 153 15.05 -13.55 -1.74
CA GLY A 153 15.49 -14.31 -2.89
C GLY A 153 14.41 -15.20 -3.49
N GLU A 154 13.17 -15.03 -3.05
CA GLU A 154 11.97 -15.75 -3.49
C GLU A 154 11.24 -14.96 -4.59
N GLN A 155 10.29 -15.61 -5.28
CA GLN A 155 9.41 -14.92 -6.21
C GLN A 155 8.15 -14.43 -5.47
N GLY A 156 7.77 -13.17 -5.70
CA GLY A 156 6.52 -12.61 -5.18
C GLY A 156 6.63 -12.01 -3.78
N TRP A 157 5.50 -11.97 -3.08
CA TRP A 157 5.38 -11.33 -1.77
C TRP A 157 6.20 -12.10 -0.73
N GLY A 158 7.12 -11.38 -0.08
CA GLY A 158 7.69 -11.78 1.20
C GLY A 158 7.25 -10.77 2.24
N GLY A 159 6.50 -11.20 3.25
CA GLY A 159 5.90 -10.32 4.23
C GLY A 159 6.90 -9.62 5.17
N PRO A 160 6.41 -8.64 5.96
CA PRO A 160 7.15 -8.06 7.06
C PRO A 160 7.81 -9.10 7.97
N ARG A 161 9.08 -8.88 8.28
CA ARG A 161 9.84 -9.68 9.25
C ARG A 161 10.92 -8.84 9.94
N PRO A 162 10.54 -7.73 10.61
CA PRO A 162 11.51 -6.90 11.29
C PRO A 162 12.12 -7.66 12.48
N PRO A 163 13.33 -7.29 12.93
CA PRO A 163 13.91 -7.83 14.16
C PRO A 163 12.99 -7.61 15.36
N VAL A 164 13.01 -8.54 16.32
CA VAL A 164 12.20 -8.44 17.53
C VAL A 164 12.72 -7.30 18.41
N GLY A 165 11.83 -6.43 18.85
CA GLY A 165 12.14 -5.28 19.71
C GLY A 165 12.60 -4.02 18.99
N ASP A 166 12.67 -4.03 17.65
CA ASP A 166 12.87 -2.81 16.87
C ASP A 166 11.59 -1.95 16.88
N GLU A 167 11.75 -0.63 16.66
CA GLU A 167 10.62 0.25 16.33
C GLU A 167 9.85 -0.32 15.12
N PRO A 168 8.53 -0.13 15.01
CA PRO A 168 7.80 -0.61 13.84
C PRO A 168 8.40 -0.09 12.52
N HIS A 169 8.80 -0.99 11.64
CA HIS A 169 9.33 -0.68 10.31
C HIS A 169 8.21 -0.19 9.39
N ARG A 170 8.57 0.65 8.42
CA ARG A 170 7.67 1.13 7.37
C ARG A 170 7.76 0.23 6.15
N TYR A 171 6.61 -0.19 5.65
CA TYR A 171 6.48 -0.94 4.41
C TYR A 171 5.79 -0.05 3.39
N ILE A 172 6.56 0.40 2.40
CA ILE A 172 6.14 1.40 1.43
C ILE A 172 5.72 0.69 0.14
N PHE A 173 4.42 0.62 -0.11
CA PHE A 173 3.82 0.13 -1.34
C PHE A 173 3.70 1.29 -2.33
N ARG A 174 4.35 1.19 -3.49
CA ARG A 174 4.29 2.17 -4.57
C ARG A 174 3.74 1.54 -5.82
N VAL A 175 2.67 2.13 -6.37
CA VAL A 175 2.11 1.78 -7.67
C VAL A 175 2.53 2.86 -8.66
N TYR A 176 3.17 2.45 -9.75
CA TYR A 176 3.64 3.33 -10.82
C TYR A 176 2.78 3.14 -12.06
N ALA A 177 2.33 4.23 -12.64
CA ALA A 177 1.73 4.26 -13.97
C ALA A 177 2.76 4.71 -15.00
N VAL A 178 3.04 3.89 -16.01
CA VAL A 178 4.05 4.19 -17.03
C VAL A 178 3.46 4.31 -18.44
N ASP A 179 4.12 5.13 -19.27
CA ASP A 179 3.66 5.51 -20.62
C ASP A 179 3.87 4.44 -21.71
N ARG A 180 4.65 3.39 -21.42
CA ARG A 180 4.92 2.28 -22.32
C ARG A 180 5.26 1.00 -21.54
N PRO A 181 5.09 -0.19 -22.16
CA PRO A 181 5.47 -1.45 -21.52
C PRO A 181 6.93 -1.45 -21.08
N LEU A 182 7.19 -2.00 -19.89
CA LEU A 182 8.55 -2.05 -19.33
C LEU A 182 9.39 -3.15 -20.00
N GLY A 183 8.75 -4.21 -20.51
CA GLY A 183 9.42 -5.32 -21.17
C GLY A 183 10.29 -6.16 -20.23
N LEU A 184 9.96 -6.14 -18.94
CA LEU A 184 10.66 -6.90 -17.90
C LEU A 184 10.10 -8.31 -17.81
N GLY A 185 10.99 -9.30 -17.65
CA GLY A 185 10.65 -10.72 -17.59
C GLY A 185 10.70 -11.30 -16.18
N GLU A 186 10.50 -12.61 -16.08
CA GLU A 186 10.59 -13.34 -14.81
C GLU A 186 11.91 -13.05 -14.08
N GLY A 187 11.84 -12.96 -12.75
CA GLY A 187 13.01 -12.69 -11.92
C GLY A 187 13.46 -11.23 -11.88
N VAL A 188 12.68 -10.31 -12.48
CA VAL A 188 12.87 -8.85 -12.37
C VAL A 188 13.13 -8.42 -10.93
N THR A 189 14.13 -7.57 -10.71
CA THR A 189 14.47 -7.03 -9.38
C THR A 189 13.91 -5.62 -9.20
N ALA A 190 13.94 -5.12 -7.96
CA ALA A 190 13.60 -3.72 -7.68
C ALA A 190 14.50 -2.73 -8.44
N ASP A 191 15.79 -3.05 -8.62
CA ASP A 191 16.73 -2.22 -9.35
C ASP A 191 16.45 -2.18 -10.86
N ASP A 192 16.05 -3.32 -11.43
CA ASP A 192 15.61 -3.40 -12.82
C ASP A 192 14.36 -2.55 -13.03
N LEU A 193 13.37 -2.68 -12.14
CA LEU A 193 12.15 -1.87 -12.17
C LEU A 193 12.48 -0.37 -12.07
N ARG A 194 13.25 0.04 -11.05
CA ARG A 194 13.67 1.44 -10.86
C ARG A 194 14.41 1.98 -12.08
N SER A 195 15.21 1.17 -12.75
CA SER A 195 15.92 1.56 -13.96
C SER A 195 14.98 1.69 -15.15
N ALA A 196 14.03 0.77 -15.30
CA ALA A 196 13.08 0.75 -16.40
C ALA A 196 12.07 1.91 -16.36
N ILE A 197 11.64 2.35 -15.17
CA ILE A 197 10.64 3.42 -15.02
C ILE A 197 11.21 4.84 -15.21
N LYS A 198 12.54 5.02 -15.21
CA LYS A 198 13.17 6.34 -15.36
C LYS A 198 12.71 7.04 -16.64
N GLY A 199 12.11 8.22 -16.47
CA GLY A 199 11.57 9.02 -17.57
C GLY A 199 10.34 8.43 -18.25
N ARG A 200 9.63 7.48 -17.60
CA ARG A 200 8.41 6.82 -18.12
C ARG A 200 7.21 6.96 -17.20
N VAL A 201 7.41 7.37 -15.95
CA VAL A 201 6.35 7.51 -14.94
C VAL A 201 5.45 8.70 -15.29
N LEU A 202 4.16 8.42 -15.47
CA LEU A 202 3.11 9.43 -15.62
C LEU A 202 2.57 9.87 -14.26
N ALA A 203 2.45 8.92 -13.33
CA ALA A 203 1.94 9.12 -11.97
C ALA A 203 2.39 7.97 -11.05
N HIS A 204 2.35 8.19 -9.74
CA HIS A 204 2.50 7.12 -8.78
C HIS A 204 1.71 7.36 -7.50
N GLY A 205 1.25 6.29 -6.88
CA GLY A 205 0.55 6.31 -5.60
C GLY A 205 1.33 5.56 -4.55
N THR A 206 1.32 6.06 -3.31
CA THR A 206 2.04 5.47 -2.19
C THR A 206 1.09 5.12 -1.06
N LEU A 207 1.17 3.89 -0.57
CA LEU A 207 0.56 3.44 0.67
C LEU A 207 1.69 2.98 1.61
N VAL A 208 1.70 3.48 2.84
CA VAL A 208 2.66 3.05 3.88
C VAL A 208 1.91 2.25 4.93
N GLY A 209 2.39 1.06 5.27
CA GLY A 209 1.95 0.32 6.45
C GLY A 209 3.09 0.17 7.45
N LEU A 210 2.76 -0.10 8.71
CA LEU A 210 3.74 -0.33 9.77
C LEU A 210 3.70 -1.79 10.23
N PHE A 211 4.83 -2.36 10.59
CA PHE A 211 4.86 -3.67 11.27
C PHE A 211 6.04 -3.77 12.24
N GLY A 212 5.82 -4.39 13.39
CA GLY A 212 6.80 -4.57 14.46
C GLY A 212 6.51 -5.84 15.25
N ARG A 213 7.49 -6.35 16.01
CA ARG A 213 7.41 -7.61 16.75
C ARG A 213 8.01 -7.51 18.14
#